data_AF-A0A9D5RC62-F1
#
_entry.id   AF-A0A9D5RC62-F1
#
_cell.length_a   1.000
_cell.length_b   1.000
_cell.length_c   1.000
_cell.angle_alpha   90.00
_cell.angle_beta   90.00
_cell.angle_gamma   90.00
#
_symmetry.space_group_name_H-M   'P 1'
#
loop_
_entity.id
_entity.type
_entity.pdbx_description
1 polymer ?
#
loop_
_entity_poly.entity_id
_entity_poly.type
_entity_poly.pdbx_seq_one_letter_code
_entity_poly.pdbx_strand_id
1 'polypeptide(L)'
;MNPQASADQKKAASKRNLWQALKFTLFSISAGLIQIGSYTLFYEVFHWAPWLAYLVSLILSVLWNFTFNRTYTFRSDADVGRSMALVGLFYLIFTPLSTWWTAALTGENPFTGAGADAVPLVNNYVVQGGTMLINFITEFLFQKYVVYRGTEDTNARGQAALEKEKNREQRHE
;
A
#
# COMPACT_ATOMS: atom_id res chain seq x y z
N MET A 1 1.60 17.91 33.69
CA MET A 1 1.39 16.81 32.72
C MET A 1 1.95 15.54 33.33
N ASN A 2 1.13 14.50 33.51
CA ASN A 2 1.57 13.22 34.09
C ASN A 2 2.52 12.50 33.09
N PRO A 3 3.82 12.32 33.42
CA PRO A 3 4.79 11.70 32.50
C PRO A 3 4.42 10.26 32.15
N GLN A 4 3.83 9.52 33.09
CA GLN A 4 3.39 8.14 32.94
C GLN A 4 2.29 8.02 31.87
N ALA A 5 1.28 8.89 31.94
CA ALA A 5 0.18 8.94 30.97
C ALA A 5 0.68 9.26 29.55
N SER A 6 1.72 10.07 29.41
CA SER A 6 2.31 10.38 28.10
C SER A 6 3.07 9.20 27.48
N ALA A 7 3.68 8.35 28.31
CA ALA A 7 4.43 7.18 27.87
C ALA A 7 3.50 6.04 27.44
N ASP A 8 2.41 5.81 28.19
CA ASP A 8 1.42 4.79 27.88
C ASP A 8 0.63 5.13 26.60
N GLN A 9 0.29 6.40 26.38
CA GLN A 9 -0.33 6.87 25.13
C GLN A 9 0.58 6.64 23.92
N LYS A 10 1.88 6.94 24.03
CA LYS A 10 2.86 6.66 22.96
C LYS A 10 2.98 5.17 22.66
N LYS A 11 2.97 4.32 23.68
CA LYS A 11 3.06 2.86 23.53
C LYS A 11 1.82 2.27 22.86
N ALA A 12 0.63 2.75 23.23
CA ALA A 12 -0.63 2.36 22.60
C ALA A 12 -0.70 2.81 21.13
N ALA A 13 -0.31 4.05 20.84
CA ALA A 13 -0.23 4.56 19.47
C ALA A 13 0.75 3.76 18.60
N SER A 14 1.92 3.39 19.14
CA SER A 14 2.90 2.55 18.46
C SER A 14 2.36 1.15 18.14
N LYS A 15 1.70 0.49 19.11
CA LYS A 15 1.03 -0.80 18.89
C LYS A 15 -0.05 -0.71 17.81
N ARG A 16 -0.87 0.34 17.81
CA ARG A 16 -1.89 0.57 16.77
C ARG A 16 -1.26 0.75 15.40
N ASN A 17 -0.19 1.55 15.30
CA ASN A 17 0.54 1.77 14.05
C ASN A 17 1.14 0.46 13.51
N LEU A 18 1.71 -0.37 14.39
CA LEU A 18 2.24 -1.69 14.01
C LEU A 18 1.12 -2.62 13.51
N TRP A 19 -0.02 -2.63 14.19
CA TRP A 19 -1.18 -3.42 13.74
C TRP A 19 -1.75 -2.96 12.40
N GLN A 20 -1.81 -1.66 12.15
CA GLN A 20 -2.19 -1.11 10.85
C GLN A 20 -1.18 -1.54 9.76
N ALA A 21 0.12 -1.44 10.03
CA ALA A 21 1.15 -1.88 9.09
C ALA A 21 1.04 -3.38 8.78
N LEU A 22 0.85 -4.23 9.79
CA LEU A 22 0.67 -5.68 9.60
C LEU A 22 -0.56 -6.01 8.74
N LYS A 23 -1.70 -5.37 9.02
CA LYS A 23 -2.92 -5.53 8.21
C LYS A 23 -2.70 -5.05 6.77
N PHE A 24 -2.07 -3.89 6.61
CA PHE A 24 -1.72 -3.36 5.30
C PHE A 24 -0.84 -4.33 4.50
N THR A 25 0.19 -4.90 5.12
CA THR A 25 1.04 -5.92 4.49
C THR A 25 0.23 -7.13 4.05
N LEU A 26 -0.63 -7.65 4.94
CA LEU A 26 -1.44 -8.83 4.63
C LEU A 26 -2.40 -8.57 3.46
N PHE A 27 -3.07 -7.41 3.44
CA PHE A 27 -3.95 -7.05 2.32
C PHE A 27 -3.18 -6.78 1.04
N SER A 28 -1.98 -6.22 1.12
CA SER A 28 -1.12 -6.01 -0.04
C SER A 28 -0.64 -7.33 -0.66
N ILE A 29 -0.29 -8.32 0.17
CA ILE A 29 0.00 -9.69 -0.31
C ILE A 29 -1.24 -10.27 -1.00
N SER A 30 -2.43 -10.11 -0.39
CA SER A 30 -3.68 -10.60 -1.00
C SER A 30 -3.98 -9.94 -2.35
N ALA A 31 -3.71 -8.64 -2.48
CA ALA A 31 -3.86 -7.91 -3.73
C ALA A 31 -2.88 -8.42 -4.80
N GLY A 32 -1.63 -8.72 -4.42
CA GLY A 32 -0.66 -9.36 -5.30
C GLY A 32 -1.14 -10.72 -5.83
N LEU A 33 -1.74 -11.54 -4.96
CA LEU A 33 -2.34 -12.83 -5.37
C LEU A 33 -3.52 -12.64 -6.33
N ILE A 34 -4.38 -11.65 -6.08
CA ILE A 34 -5.48 -11.30 -7.00
C ILE A 34 -4.95 -10.84 -8.35
N GLN A 35 -3.87 -10.04 -8.37
CA GLN A 35 -3.23 -9.60 -9.61
C GLN A 35 -2.71 -10.78 -10.42
N ILE A 36 -1.98 -11.70 -9.77
CA ILE A 36 -1.43 -12.89 -10.42
C ILE A 36 -2.55 -13.77 -10.95
N GLY A 37 -3.54 -14.11 -10.11
CA GLY A 37 -4.65 -14.97 -10.50
C GLY A 37 -5.49 -14.38 -11.63
N SER A 38 -5.78 -13.07 -11.57
CA SER A 38 -6.53 -12.38 -12.63
C SER A 38 -5.74 -12.30 -13.92
N TYR A 39 -4.42 -12.07 -13.83
CA TYR A 39 -3.56 -12.02 -15.00
C TYR A 39 -3.51 -13.38 -15.69
N THR A 40 -3.24 -14.45 -14.94
CA THR A 40 -3.27 -15.83 -15.45
C THR A 40 -4.63 -16.15 -16.08
N LEU A 41 -5.73 -15.75 -15.46
CA LEU A 41 -7.07 -15.97 -16.02
C LEU A 41 -7.26 -15.23 -17.35
N PHE A 42 -6.99 -13.93 -17.43
CA PHE A 42 -7.19 -13.15 -18.65
C PHE A 42 -6.20 -13.49 -19.77
N TYR A 43 -4.97 -13.81 -19.41
CA TYR A 43 -3.91 -14.14 -20.36
C TYR A 43 -4.02 -15.58 -20.86
N GLU A 44 -4.12 -16.56 -19.96
CA GLU A 44 -4.08 -17.98 -20.34
C GLU A 44 -5.45 -18.53 -20.76
N VAL A 45 -6.55 -18.07 -20.13
CA VAL A 45 -7.89 -18.60 -20.43
C VAL A 45 -8.61 -17.76 -21.48
N PHE A 46 -8.57 -16.43 -21.36
CA PHE A 46 -9.27 -15.54 -22.29
C PHE A 46 -8.40 -15.07 -23.47
N HIS A 47 -7.11 -15.40 -23.47
CA HIS A 47 -6.15 -15.04 -24.52
C HIS A 47 -6.12 -13.54 -24.86
N TRP A 48 -6.31 -12.69 -23.84
CA TRP A 48 -6.21 -11.25 -24.03
C TRP A 48 -4.77 -10.84 -24.33
N ALA A 49 -4.62 -9.69 -25.01
CA ALA A 49 -3.30 -9.09 -25.21
C ALA A 49 -2.60 -8.89 -23.85
N PRO A 50 -1.31 -9.26 -23.70
CA PRO A 50 -0.62 -9.26 -22.41
C PRO A 50 -0.71 -7.93 -21.66
N TRP A 51 -0.59 -6.82 -22.39
CA TRP A 51 -0.68 -5.48 -21.82
C TRP A 51 -2.07 -5.18 -21.23
N LEU A 52 -3.14 -5.66 -21.88
CA LEU A 52 -4.53 -5.45 -21.44
C LEU A 52 -4.85 -6.34 -20.25
N ALA A 53 -4.46 -7.61 -20.31
CA ALA A 53 -4.58 -8.54 -19.19
C ALA A 53 -3.85 -8.00 -17.94
N TYR A 54 -2.64 -7.46 -18.13
CA TYR A 54 -1.86 -6.82 -17.07
C TYR A 54 -2.58 -5.60 -16.49
N LEU A 55 -3.03 -4.67 -17.33
CA LEU A 55 -3.70 -3.44 -16.89
C LEU A 55 -4.97 -3.73 -16.08
N VAL A 56 -5.82 -4.62 -16.57
CA VAL A 56 -7.08 -4.96 -15.88
C VAL A 56 -6.82 -5.67 -14.55
N SER A 57 -5.84 -6.58 -14.52
CA SER A 57 -5.45 -7.29 -13.30
C SER A 57 -4.82 -6.35 -12.27
N LEU A 58 -4.05 -5.37 -12.73
CA LEU A 58 -3.49 -4.32 -11.87
C LEU A 58 -4.59 -3.46 -11.26
N ILE A 59 -5.58 -3.02 -12.07
CA ILE A 59 -6.72 -2.23 -11.57
C ILE A 59 -7.51 -3.03 -10.53
N LEU A 60 -7.81 -4.30 -10.80
CA LEU A 60 -8.50 -5.19 -9.86
C LEU A 60 -7.75 -5.31 -8.53
N SER A 61 -6.42 -5.48 -8.61
CA SER A 61 -5.55 -5.55 -7.44
C SER A 61 -5.56 -4.26 -6.62
N VAL A 62 -5.41 -3.10 -7.27
CA VAL A 62 -5.43 -1.78 -6.61
C VAL A 62 -6.79 -1.53 -5.95
N LEU A 63 -7.89 -1.83 -6.65
CA LEU A 63 -9.25 -1.67 -6.10
C LEU A 63 -9.48 -2.59 -4.89
N TRP A 64 -9.01 -3.84 -4.96
CA TRP A 64 -9.07 -4.78 -3.83
C TRP A 64 -8.25 -4.26 -2.65
N ASN A 65 -6.98 -3.92 -2.88
CA ASN A 65 -6.08 -3.36 -1.88
C ASN A 65 -6.72 -2.15 -1.18
N PHE A 66 -7.20 -1.20 -1.98
CA PHE A 66 -7.82 0.01 -1.49
C PHE A 66 -9.08 -0.25 -0.67
N THR A 67 -9.99 -1.08 -1.18
CA THR A 67 -11.28 -1.36 -0.52
C THR A 67 -11.06 -2.00 0.84
N PHE A 68 -10.14 -2.97 0.92
CA PHE A 68 -9.84 -3.63 2.19
C PHE A 68 -9.05 -2.73 3.14
N ASN A 69 -8.07 -1.97 2.64
CA ASN A 69 -7.32 -1.05 3.48
C ASN A 69 -8.20 0.08 4.02
N ARG A 70 -9.10 0.64 3.22
CA ARG A 70 -10.10 1.63 3.69
C ARG A 70 -11.00 1.04 4.77
N THR A 71 -11.52 -0.16 4.55
CA THR A 71 -12.57 -0.74 5.40
C THR A 71 -12.03 -1.39 6.68
N TYR A 72 -10.85 -2.03 6.62
CA TYR A 72 -10.33 -2.89 7.69
C TYR A 72 -9.03 -2.38 8.33
N THR A 73 -8.15 -1.75 7.55
CA THR A 73 -6.86 -1.24 8.04
C THR A 73 -7.02 0.14 8.68
N PHE A 74 -7.52 1.10 7.91
CA PHE A 74 -7.69 2.49 8.35
C PHE A 74 -9.11 2.78 8.85
N ARG A 75 -10.06 1.90 8.54
CA ARG A 75 -11.49 2.00 8.92
C ARG A 75 -12.06 3.39 8.66
N SER A 76 -11.73 3.94 7.50
CA SER A 76 -12.06 5.30 7.11
C SER A 76 -13.36 5.33 6.30
N ASP A 77 -14.16 6.37 6.51
CA ASP A 77 -15.30 6.74 5.68
C ASP A 77 -14.96 7.75 4.58
N ALA A 78 -13.67 8.12 4.43
CA ALA A 78 -13.20 9.09 3.45
C ALA A 78 -13.74 8.83 2.04
N ASP A 79 -14.04 9.91 1.30
CA ASP A 79 -14.59 9.82 -0.05
C ASP A 79 -13.70 8.98 -0.99
N VAL A 80 -14.31 8.00 -1.65
CA VAL A 80 -13.61 7.04 -2.51
C VAL A 80 -12.93 7.74 -3.69
N GLY A 81 -13.61 8.71 -4.30
CA GLY A 81 -13.11 9.42 -5.47
C GLY A 81 -11.85 10.23 -5.13
N ARG A 82 -11.89 10.98 -4.04
CA ARG A 82 -10.73 11.74 -3.54
C ARG A 82 -9.55 10.82 -3.22
N SER A 83 -9.79 9.72 -2.51
CA SER A 83 -8.71 8.81 -2.13
C SER A 83 -8.08 8.12 -3.33
N MET A 84 -8.89 7.71 -4.33
CA MET A 84 -8.38 7.15 -5.58
C MET A 84 -7.59 8.17 -6.40
N ALA A 85 -8.03 9.42 -6.47
CA ALA A 85 -7.29 10.48 -7.14
C ALA A 85 -5.92 10.72 -6.49
N LEU A 86 -5.84 10.70 -5.15
CA LEU A 86 -4.58 10.84 -4.43
C LEU A 86 -3.64 9.66 -4.69
N VAL A 87 -4.14 8.42 -4.69
CA VAL A 87 -3.33 7.23 -5.03
C VAL A 87 -2.86 7.29 -6.49
N GLY A 88 -3.73 7.73 -7.41
CA GLY A 88 -3.35 7.95 -8.80
C GLY A 88 -2.25 8.99 -8.96
N LEU A 89 -2.35 10.11 -8.24
CA LEU A 89 -1.31 11.15 -8.22
C LEU A 89 0.01 10.65 -7.62
N PHE A 90 -0.07 9.81 -6.59
CA PHE A 90 1.10 9.15 -6.02
C PHE A 90 1.84 8.32 -7.08
N TYR A 91 1.13 7.44 -7.79
CA TYR A 91 1.75 6.62 -8.83
C TYR A 91 2.22 7.46 -10.04
N LEU A 92 1.53 8.55 -10.38
CA LEU A 92 1.96 9.46 -11.44
C LEU A 92 3.37 10.05 -11.18
N ILE A 93 3.71 10.29 -9.92
CA ILE A 93 5.03 10.80 -9.52
C ILE A 93 6.01 9.64 -9.27
N PHE A 94 5.55 8.58 -8.60
CA PHE A 94 6.38 7.45 -8.23
C PHE A 94 6.89 6.69 -9.44
N THR A 95 6.06 6.45 -10.46
CA THR A 95 6.45 5.71 -11.66
C THR A 95 7.67 6.35 -12.35
N PRO A 96 7.66 7.62 -12.81
CA PRO A 96 8.82 8.21 -13.48
C PRO A 96 10.06 8.30 -12.57
N LEU A 97 9.87 8.56 -11.27
CA LEU A 97 10.95 8.59 -10.28
C LEU A 97 11.61 7.21 -10.13
N SER A 98 10.79 6.16 -10.05
CA SER A 98 11.24 4.78 -9.90
C SER A 98 11.95 4.26 -11.15
N THR A 99 11.43 4.64 -12.31
CA THR A 99 12.04 4.40 -13.61
C THR A 99 13.41 5.08 -13.71
N TRP A 100 13.55 6.31 -13.22
CA TRP A 100 14.81 7.06 -13.26
C TRP A 100 15.89 6.45 -12.37
N TRP A 101 15.62 6.15 -11.08
CA TRP A 101 16.67 5.56 -10.23
C TRP A 101 17.00 4.13 -10.65
N THR A 102 16.02 3.39 -11.20
CA THR A 102 16.26 2.01 -11.65
C THR A 102 17.25 2.05 -12.79
N ALA A 103 17.02 2.92 -13.79
CA ALA A 103 17.96 3.16 -14.88
C ALA A 103 19.35 3.59 -14.39
N ALA A 104 19.41 4.46 -13.38
CA ALA A 104 20.68 4.92 -12.81
C ALA A 104 21.47 3.81 -12.08
N LEU A 105 20.78 2.84 -11.46
CA LEU A 105 21.39 1.77 -10.67
C LEU A 105 21.70 0.51 -11.49
N THR A 106 20.86 0.20 -12.50
CA THR A 106 21.04 -0.98 -13.36
C THR A 106 21.82 -0.66 -14.63
N GLY A 107 21.90 0.61 -15.03
CA GLY A 107 22.47 1.01 -16.32
C GLY A 107 21.56 0.71 -17.51
N GLU A 108 20.32 0.30 -17.27
CA GLU A 108 19.35 -0.02 -18.31
C GLU A 108 18.59 1.21 -18.77
N ASN A 109 18.33 1.28 -20.08
CA ASN A 109 17.43 2.29 -20.61
C ASN A 109 15.99 1.95 -20.17
N PRO A 110 15.29 2.88 -19.51
CA PRO A 110 13.97 2.62 -18.94
C PRO A 110 12.85 2.42 -19.97
N PHE A 111 13.07 2.81 -21.22
CA PHE A 111 12.07 2.72 -22.29
C PHE A 111 12.29 1.51 -23.19
N THR A 112 13.52 1.04 -23.32
CA THR A 112 13.87 -0.09 -24.20
C THR A 112 14.26 -1.35 -23.42
N GLY A 113 14.52 -1.25 -22.11
CA GLY A 113 15.03 -2.35 -21.30
C GLY A 113 16.43 -2.81 -21.72
N ALA A 114 17.06 -2.11 -22.67
CA ALA A 114 18.40 -2.43 -23.13
C ALA A 114 19.40 -1.89 -22.11
N GLY A 115 20.25 -2.76 -21.58
CA GLY A 115 21.45 -2.35 -20.86
C GLY A 115 22.32 -1.50 -21.77
N ALA A 116 22.80 -0.36 -21.28
CA ALA A 116 24.04 0.18 -21.83
C ALA A 116 25.13 -0.88 -21.63
N ASP A 117 26.17 -0.94 -22.47
CA ASP A 117 27.34 -1.82 -22.30
C ASP A 117 28.14 -1.54 -20.98
N ALA A 118 27.56 -0.81 -20.04
CA ALA A 118 28.04 -0.54 -18.71
C ALA A 118 27.76 -1.71 -17.77
N VAL A 119 28.74 -2.03 -16.92
CA VAL A 119 28.59 -3.00 -15.84
C VAL A 119 27.53 -2.49 -14.86
N PRO A 120 26.47 -3.27 -14.55
CA PRO A 120 25.46 -2.86 -13.58
C PRO A 120 26.11 -2.54 -12.23
N LEU A 121 25.79 -1.38 -11.65
CA LEU A 121 26.29 -1.01 -10.32
C LEU A 121 25.70 -1.92 -9.24
N VAL A 122 24.47 -2.39 -9.46
CA VAL A 122 23.72 -3.24 -8.55
C VAL A 122 22.95 -4.29 -9.35
N ASN A 123 22.85 -5.51 -8.80
CA ASN A 123 22.06 -6.59 -9.40
C ASN A 123 20.58 -6.17 -9.60
N ASN A 124 20.05 -6.40 -10.80
CA ASN A 124 18.67 -6.05 -11.20
C ASN A 124 17.60 -6.56 -10.21
N TYR A 125 17.75 -7.77 -9.67
CA TYR A 125 16.81 -8.33 -8.69
C TYR A 125 16.81 -7.55 -7.38
N VAL A 126 17.97 -7.02 -6.97
CA VAL A 126 18.10 -6.20 -5.75
C VAL A 126 17.47 -4.83 -5.97
N VAL A 127 17.70 -4.19 -7.11
CA VAL A 127 17.09 -2.89 -7.44
C VAL A 127 15.57 -3.01 -7.56
N GLN A 128 15.08 -4.07 -8.21
CA GLN A 128 13.65 -4.32 -8.36
C GLN A 128 12.98 -4.64 -7.01
N GLY A 129 13.59 -5.51 -6.20
CA GLY A 129 13.09 -5.81 -4.86
C GLY A 129 13.10 -4.58 -3.95
N GLY A 130 14.17 -3.78 -4.01
CA GLY A 130 14.27 -2.50 -3.29
C GLY A 130 13.21 -1.50 -3.74
N THR A 131 12.96 -1.39 -5.04
CA THR A 131 11.93 -0.53 -5.63
C THR A 131 10.52 -0.95 -5.17
N MET A 132 10.24 -2.24 -5.16
CA MET A 132 8.98 -2.78 -4.62
C MET A 132 8.83 -2.46 -3.13
N LEU A 133 9.89 -2.60 -2.34
CA LEU A 133 9.87 -2.30 -0.91
C LEU A 133 9.66 -0.80 -0.65
N ILE A 134 10.37 0.06 -1.39
CA ILE A 134 10.20 1.52 -1.31
C ILE A 134 8.77 1.90 -1.70
N ASN A 135 8.24 1.36 -2.80
CA ASN A 135 6.85 1.57 -3.21
C ASN A 135 5.90 1.18 -2.08
N PHE A 136 6.06 -0.01 -1.53
CA PHE A 136 5.20 -0.53 -0.46
C PHE A 136 5.22 0.36 0.80
N ILE A 137 6.41 0.76 1.27
CA ILE A 137 6.55 1.60 2.46
C ILE A 137 5.98 3.01 2.19
N THR A 138 6.33 3.61 1.06
CA THR A 138 5.87 4.97 0.72
C THR A 138 4.37 5.01 0.49
N GLU A 139 3.80 3.97 -0.13
CA GLU A 139 2.36 3.82 -0.30
C GLU A 139 1.65 3.72 1.06
N PHE A 140 2.16 2.89 1.99
CA PHE A 140 1.60 2.83 3.35
C PHE A 140 1.63 4.19 4.05
N LEU A 141 2.78 4.89 3.99
CA LEU A 141 2.93 6.21 4.60
C LEU A 141 2.00 7.24 3.94
N PHE A 142 1.87 7.22 2.61
CA PHE A 142 1.01 8.12 1.89
C PHE A 142 -0.47 7.86 2.21
N GLN A 143 -0.89 6.59 2.25
CA GLN A 143 -2.25 6.24 2.65
C GLN A 143 -2.55 6.71 4.08
N LYS A 144 -1.62 6.48 5.01
CA LYS A 144 -1.77 6.87 6.41
C LYS A 144 -1.78 8.38 6.63
N TYR A 145 -0.79 9.08 6.10
CA TYR A 145 -0.53 10.49 6.43
C TYR A 145 -1.12 11.49 5.43
N VAL A 146 -1.57 11.05 4.26
CA VAL A 146 -2.16 11.92 3.24
C VAL A 146 -3.58 11.51 2.92
N VAL A 147 -3.81 10.24 2.58
CA VAL A 147 -5.14 9.79 2.12
C VAL A 147 -6.15 9.75 3.26
N TYR A 148 -5.81 9.11 4.38
CA TYR A 148 -6.72 8.88 5.50
C TYR A 148 -6.47 9.78 6.72
N ARG A 149 -5.57 10.75 6.59
CA ARG A 149 -5.20 11.64 7.69
C ARG A 149 -6.45 12.31 8.29
N GLY A 150 -6.67 12.08 9.59
CA GLY A 150 -7.79 12.66 10.33
C GLY A 150 -9.14 12.00 10.09
N THR A 151 -9.19 10.91 9.32
CA THR A 151 -10.39 10.12 9.02
C THR A 151 -10.20 8.65 9.38
N GLU A 152 -9.25 8.35 10.27
CA GLU A 152 -9.04 6.99 10.78
C GLU A 152 -10.16 6.63 11.77
N ASP A 153 -10.63 5.38 11.72
CA ASP A 153 -11.69 4.84 12.60
C ASP A 153 -13.03 5.60 12.56
N THR A 154 -13.29 6.43 11.53
CA THR A 154 -14.55 7.17 11.38
C THR A 154 -15.73 6.30 10.96
N ASN A 155 -15.46 5.16 10.29
CA ASN A 155 -16.53 4.27 9.84
C ASN A 155 -17.19 3.49 11.00
N ALA A 156 -18.36 2.89 10.75
CA ALA A 156 -19.12 2.14 11.76
C ALA A 156 -18.33 1.01 12.45
N ARG A 157 -17.35 0.41 11.77
CA ARG A 157 -16.49 -0.65 12.35
C ARG A 157 -15.40 -0.07 13.24
N GLY A 158 -14.90 1.12 12.94
CA GLY A 158 -13.98 1.87 13.79
C GLY A 158 -14.65 2.27 15.09
N GLN A 159 -15.83 2.87 15.01
CA GLN A 159 -16.63 3.27 16.17
C GLN A 159 -16.97 2.07 17.06
N ALA A 160 -17.46 0.96 16.49
CA ALA A 160 -17.77 -0.26 17.24
C ALA A 160 -16.53 -0.90 17.91
N ALA A 161 -15.34 -0.74 17.33
CA ALA A 161 -14.10 -1.23 17.92
C ALA A 161 -13.65 -0.34 19.10
N LEU A 162 -13.76 0.98 18.95
CA LEU A 162 -13.47 1.95 20.01
C LEU A 162 -14.43 1.78 21.20
N GLU A 163 -15.72 1.54 20.95
CA GLU A 163 -16.70 1.24 22.00
C GLU A 163 -16.38 -0.06 22.75
N LYS A 164 -15.95 -1.11 22.04
CA LYS A 164 -15.53 -2.37 22.68
C LYS A 164 -14.28 -2.21 23.54
N GLU A 165 -13.31 -1.40 23.11
CA GLU A 165 -12.12 -1.09 23.91
C GLU A 165 -12.50 -0.31 25.17
N LYS A 166 -13.29 0.76 25.06
CA LYS A 166 -13.80 1.52 26.20
C LYS A 166 -14.55 0.62 27.21
N ASN A 167 -15.44 -0.24 26.73
CA ASN A 167 -16.20 -1.17 27.58
C ASN A 167 -15.33 -2.28 28.18
N ARG A 168 -14.12 -2.51 27.66
CA ARG A 168 -13.16 -3.48 28.23
C ARG A 168 -12.33 -2.82 29.31
N GLU A 169 -11.87 -1.59 29.09
CA GLU A 169 -11.15 -0.79 30.09
C GLU A 169 -12.03 -0.54 31.32
N GLN A 170 -13.30 -0.14 31.12
CA GLN A 170 -14.27 0.06 32.21
C GLN A 170 -14.65 -1.21 32.99
N ARG A 171 -14.40 -2.41 32.45
CA ARG A 171 -14.64 -3.69 33.14
C ARG A 171 -13.43 -4.17 33.95
N HIS A 172 -12.28 -3.54 33.76
CA HIS A 172 -11.02 -3.86 34.44
C HIS A 172 -10.62 -2.79 35.47
N GLU A 173 -11.41 -1.71 35.60
CA GLU A 173 -11.40 -0.76 36.72
C GLU A 173 -12.42 -1.18 37.79
#